data_AF-A0A543PK56-F1
#
_entry.id   AF-A0A543PK56-F1
#
_cell.length_a   1.000
_cell.length_b   1.000
_cell.length_c   1.000
_cell.angle_alpha   90.00
_cell.angle_beta   90.00
_cell.angle_gamma   90.00
#
_symmetry.space_group_name_H-M   'P 1'
#
loop_
_entity.id
_entity.type
_entity.pdbx_description
1 polymer ?
#
loop_
_entity_poly.entity_id
_entity_poly.type
_entity_poly.pdbx_seq_one_letter_code
_entity_poly.pdbx_strand_id
1 'polypeptide(L)'
;MRNPLLWVWGAVATVACGLMWLLPGSETVPYHVAWATFALCYGLEPWRPVVTATGLVLYTVVSGAILVDRVVDGTIDWQETAEIPLMSLLIALMVWHVQRRQRLLAEVTRLADRE
;
A
#
# COMPACT_ATOMS: atom_id res chain seq x y z
N MET A 1 -1.46 -6.86 20.62
CA MET A 1 -2.22 -7.18 19.40
C MET A 1 -1.20 -7.51 18.32
N ARG A 2 -1.09 -8.77 17.91
CA ARG A 2 -0.24 -9.17 16.77
C ARG A 2 -1.07 -8.91 15.53
N ASN A 3 -0.60 -8.05 14.63
CA ASN A 3 -1.23 -7.83 13.32
C ASN A 3 -0.50 -8.75 12.32
N PRO A 4 -0.89 -10.03 12.17
CA PRO A 4 -0.17 -10.97 11.31
C PRO A 4 -0.16 -10.49 9.86
N LEU A 5 -1.24 -9.86 9.37
CA LEU A 5 -1.32 -9.41 7.98
C LEU A 5 -0.41 -8.20 7.72
N LEU A 6 -0.09 -7.40 8.74
CA LEU A 6 0.90 -6.33 8.61
C LEU A 6 2.29 -6.90 8.29
N TRP A 7 2.66 -7.99 8.97
CA TRP A 7 3.94 -8.66 8.73
C TRP A 7 3.97 -9.39 7.39
N VAL A 8 2.86 -10.01 6.99
CA VAL A 8 2.71 -10.61 5.66
C VAL A 8 2.91 -9.55 4.59
N TRP A 9 2.21 -8.43 4.69
CA TRP A 9 2.39 -7.32 3.75
C TRP A 9 3.82 -6.77 3.78
N GLY A 10 4.40 -6.56 4.95
CA GLY A 10 5.78 -6.06 5.08
C GLY A 10 6.81 -6.98 4.42
N ALA A 11 6.64 -8.30 4.55
CA ALA A 11 7.48 -9.29 3.88
C ALA A 11 7.31 -9.21 2.35
N VAL A 12 6.07 -9.15 1.86
CA VAL A 12 5.78 -9.01 0.43
C VAL A 12 6.33 -7.71 -0.14
N ALA A 13 6.16 -6.59 0.57
CA ALA A 13 6.70 -5.29 0.17
C ALA A 13 8.23 -5.32 0.08
N THR A 14 8.89 -5.97 1.04
CA THR A 14 10.35 -6.12 1.03
C THR A 14 10.82 -6.96 -0.17
N VAL A 15 10.17 -8.10 -0.42
CA VAL A 15 10.47 -8.94 -1.58
C VAL A 15 10.20 -8.19 -2.89
N ALA A 16 9.10 -7.46 -2.99
CA ALA A 16 8.76 -6.64 -4.15
C ALA A 16 9.84 -5.58 -4.43
N CYS A 17 10.29 -4.84 -3.42
CA CYS A 17 11.40 -3.89 -3.59
C CYS A 17 12.68 -4.59 -4.06
N GLY A 18 12.98 -5.80 -3.56
CA GLY A 18 14.09 -6.59 -4.08
C GLY A 18 13.92 -6.99 -5.55
N LEU A 19 12.72 -7.38 -5.96
CA LEU A 19 12.41 -7.72 -7.35
C LEU A 19 12.48 -6.51 -8.29
N MET A 20 12.13 -5.31 -7.82
CA MET A 20 12.34 -4.07 -8.59
C MET A 20 13.83 -3.83 -8.90
N TRP A 21 14.74 -4.25 -8.03
CA TRP A 21 16.18 -4.20 -8.34
C TRP A 21 16.65 -5.30 -9.28
N LEU A 22 16.04 -6.49 -9.20
CA LEU A 22 16.48 -7.68 -9.92
C LEU A 22 15.87 -7.83 -11.31
N LEU A 23 14.78 -7.11 -11.63
CA LEU A 23 14.03 -7.22 -12.89
C LEU A 23 13.96 -5.87 -13.63
N PRO A 24 15.05 -5.44 -14.29
CA PRO A 24 15.07 -4.20 -15.07
C PRO A 24 14.01 -4.20 -16.18
N GLY A 25 13.29 -3.09 -16.34
CA GLY A 25 12.23 -2.90 -17.34
C GLY A 25 10.90 -3.55 -16.98
N SER A 26 10.76 -4.14 -15.79
CA SER A 26 9.50 -4.72 -15.29
C SER A 26 9.25 -4.37 -13.82
N GLU A 27 9.87 -3.31 -13.32
CA GLU A 27 9.85 -2.87 -11.92
C GLU A 27 8.45 -2.44 -11.46
N THR A 28 7.61 -1.98 -12.40
CA THR A 28 6.23 -1.58 -12.11
C THR A 28 5.37 -2.78 -11.70
N VAL A 29 5.65 -3.99 -12.17
CA VAL A 29 4.89 -5.20 -11.79
C VAL A 29 5.03 -5.53 -10.29
N PRO A 30 6.23 -5.76 -9.72
CA PRO A 30 6.39 -5.99 -8.29
C PRO A 30 5.91 -4.79 -7.47
N TYR A 31 6.09 -3.55 -7.97
CA TYR A 31 5.55 -2.35 -7.34
C TYR A 31 4.03 -2.44 -7.11
N HIS A 32 3.26 -2.78 -8.15
CA HIS A 32 1.81 -2.96 -8.05
C HIS A 32 1.41 -4.15 -7.17
N VAL A 33 2.16 -5.25 -7.21
CA VAL A 33 1.87 -6.44 -6.39
C VAL A 33 1.89 -6.12 -4.90
N ALA A 34 2.86 -5.33 -4.42
CA ALA A 34 2.91 -4.93 -3.03
C ALA A 34 1.74 -4.00 -2.63
N TRP A 35 1.30 -3.11 -3.54
CA TRP A 35 0.11 -2.29 -3.32
C TRP A 35 -1.19 -3.10 -3.30
N ALA A 36 -1.34 -4.04 -4.22
CA ALA A 36 -2.49 -4.95 -4.25
C ALA A 36 -2.54 -5.80 -2.97
N THR A 37 -1.39 -6.30 -2.53
CA THR A 37 -1.27 -7.05 -1.27
C THR A 37 -1.61 -6.17 -0.07
N PHE A 38 -1.17 -4.91 -0.04
CA PHE A 38 -1.58 -3.95 0.99
C PHE A 38 -3.10 -3.83 1.04
N ALA A 39 -3.74 -3.58 -0.09
CA ALA A 39 -5.18 -3.38 -0.16
C ALA A 39 -5.95 -4.61 0.33
N LEU A 40 -5.49 -5.81 -0.03
CA LEU A 40 -6.05 -7.06 0.46
C LEU A 40 -5.87 -7.21 1.98
N CYS A 41 -4.64 -7.10 2.48
CA CYS A 41 -4.33 -7.27 3.89
C CYS A 41 -5.06 -6.25 4.78
N TYR A 42 -5.05 -4.97 4.39
CA TYR A 42 -5.70 -3.90 5.12
C TYR A 42 -7.24 -3.99 5.05
N GLY A 43 -7.79 -4.45 3.91
CA GLY A 43 -9.22 -4.70 3.77
C GLY A 43 -9.74 -5.82 4.68
N LEU A 44 -8.91 -6.83 4.96
CA LEU A 44 -9.22 -7.93 5.86
C LEU A 44 -8.97 -7.58 7.34
N GLU A 45 -7.87 -6.88 7.61
CA GLU A 45 -7.46 -6.48 8.95
C GLU A 45 -7.05 -4.99 8.96
N PRO A 46 -7.97 -4.06 9.22
CA PRO A 46 -7.65 -2.65 9.31
C PRO A 46 -6.71 -2.36 10.48
N TRP A 47 -5.58 -1.71 10.22
CA TRP A 47 -4.59 -1.37 11.25
C TRP A 47 -4.78 0.04 11.82
N ARG A 48 -4.01 0.34 12.87
CA ARG A 48 -3.99 1.68 13.48
C ARG A 48 -3.55 2.73 12.44
N PRO A 49 -4.21 3.90 12.36
CA PRO A 49 -3.91 4.91 11.32
C PRO A 49 -2.45 5.34 11.27
N VAL A 50 -1.78 5.47 12.42
CA VAL A 50 -0.36 5.82 12.49
C VAL A 50 0.51 4.73 11.86
N VAL A 51 0.26 3.46 12.19
CA VAL A 51 1.03 2.33 11.64
C VAL A 51 0.83 2.22 10.13
N THR A 52 -0.41 2.37 9.68
CA THR A 52 -0.74 2.40 8.26
C THR A 52 -0.03 3.54 7.54
N ALA A 53 -0.14 4.78 8.05
CA ALA A 53 0.49 5.94 7.43
C ALA A 53 2.01 5.80 7.35
N THR A 54 2.66 5.35 8.44
CA THR A 54 4.11 5.12 8.45
C THR A 54 4.52 4.05 7.45
N GLY A 55 3.80 2.92 7.37
CA GLY A 55 4.08 1.86 6.40
C GLY A 55 3.93 2.34 4.97
N LEU A 56 2.86 3.08 4.67
CA LEU A 56 2.62 3.64 3.33
C LEU A 56 3.69 4.64 2.94
N VAL A 57 4.02 5.61 3.80
CA VAL A 57 5.07 6.59 3.54
C VAL A 57 6.41 5.91 3.31
N LEU A 58 6.77 4.94 4.16
CA LEU A 58 8.02 4.22 4.02
C LEU A 58 8.08 3.45 2.69
N TYR A 59 7.01 2.73 2.35
CA TYR A 59 6.95 1.97 1.10
C TYR A 59 7.01 2.89 -0.12
N THR A 60 6.26 4.00 -0.13
CA THR A 60 6.28 5.00 -1.20
C THR A 60 7.67 5.61 -1.37
N VAL A 61 8.37 5.94 -0.28
CA VAL A 61 9.72 6.50 -0.35
C VAL A 61 10.72 5.49 -0.92
N VAL A 62 10.69 4.24 -0.44
CA VAL A 62 11.63 3.21 -0.89
C VAL A 62 11.36 2.83 -2.36
N SER A 63 10.12 2.49 -2.70
CA SER A 63 9.77 2.13 -4.09
C SER A 63 9.92 3.30 -5.05
N GLY A 64 9.58 4.52 -4.62
CA GLY A 64 9.75 5.73 -5.41
C GLY A 64 11.21 6.06 -5.69
N ALA A 65 12.11 5.89 -4.71
CA ALA A 65 13.54 6.06 -4.92
C ALA A 65 14.09 5.06 -5.96
N ILE A 66 13.61 3.80 -5.94
CA ILE A 66 13.99 2.79 -6.94
C ILE A 66 13.52 3.21 -8.32
N LEU A 67 12.26 3.63 -8.48
CA LEU A 67 11.74 4.05 -9.79
C LEU A 67 12.47 5.28 -10.34
N VAL A 68 12.78 6.27 -9.49
CA VAL A 68 13.54 7.45 -9.91
C VAL A 68 14.94 7.07 -10.38
N ASP A 69 15.64 6.18 -9.68
CA ASP A 69 16.95 5.65 -10.09
C ASP A 69 16.87 4.98 -11.47
N ARG A 70 15.86 4.15 -11.71
CA ARG A 70 15.64 3.48 -13.01
C ARG A 70 15.32 4.41 -14.16
N VAL A 71 14.62 5.50 -13.88
CA VAL A 71 14.35 6.55 -14.88
C VAL A 71 15.63 7.31 -15.22
N VAL A 72 16.45 7.63 -14.22
CA VAL A 72 17.74 8.32 -14.44
C VAL A 72 18.68 7.44 -15.28
N ASP A 73 18.67 6.14 -15.05
CA ASP A 73 19.43 5.15 -15.84
C ASP A 73 18.80 4.84 -17.21
N GLY A 74 17.63 5.41 -17.52
CA GLY A 74 16.93 5.23 -18.80
C GLY A 74 16.31 3.83 -19.00
N THR A 75 16.16 3.06 -17.92
CA THR A 75 15.56 1.71 -17.96
C THR A 75 14.04 1.78 -18.13
N ILE A 76 13.40 2.78 -17.54
CA ILE A 76 11.95 3.02 -17.63
C ILE A 76 11.66 4.48 -18.00
N ASP A 77 10.47 4.75 -18.53
CA ASP A 77 10.04 6.11 -18.92
C ASP A 77 9.76 6.98 -17.68
N TRP A 78 10.01 8.28 -17.79
CA TRP A 78 9.57 9.29 -16.81
C TRP A 78 8.08 9.20 -16.51
N GLN A 79 7.25 8.80 -17.48
CA GLN A 79 5.82 8.60 -17.25
C GLN A 79 5.52 7.59 -16.13
N GLU A 80 6.37 6.59 -15.92
CA GLU A 80 6.20 5.58 -14.85
C GLU A 80 6.33 6.20 -13.45
N THR A 81 7.01 7.34 -13.31
CA THR A 81 7.08 8.05 -12.01
C THR A 81 5.74 8.67 -11.60
N ALA A 82 4.84 8.90 -12.55
CA ALA A 82 3.48 9.36 -12.26
C ALA A 82 2.67 8.30 -11.47
N GLU A 83 3.08 7.04 -11.49
CA GLU A 83 2.46 5.98 -10.70
C GLU A 83 2.71 6.14 -9.19
N ILE A 84 3.79 6.83 -8.77
CA ILE A 84 4.11 7.08 -7.37
C ILE A 84 2.99 7.89 -6.67
N PRO A 85 2.63 9.10 -7.16
CA PRO A 85 1.50 9.84 -6.59
C PRO A 85 0.15 9.16 -6.87
N LEU A 86 -0.02 8.51 -8.04
CA LEU A 86 -1.30 7.88 -8.39
C LEU A 86 -1.65 6.72 -7.45
N MET A 87 -0.74 5.78 -7.22
CA MET A 87 -0.97 4.66 -6.32
C MET A 87 -1.13 5.11 -4.87
N SER A 88 -0.34 6.10 -4.45
CA SER A 88 -0.47 6.71 -3.12
C SER A 88 -1.88 7.29 -2.91
N LEU A 89 -2.42 7.99 -3.92
CA LEU A 89 -3.77 8.53 -3.90
C LEU A 89 -4.83 7.42 -3.88
N LEU A 90 -4.71 6.41 -4.75
CA LEU A 90 -5.64 5.29 -4.82
C LEU A 90 -5.73 4.54 -3.49
N ILE A 91 -4.58 4.32 -2.85
CA ILE A 91 -4.52 3.58 -1.60
C ILE A 91 -5.00 4.44 -0.43
N ALA A 92 -4.71 5.74 -0.41
CA ALA A 92 -5.32 6.66 0.55
C ALA A 92 -6.85 6.64 0.44
N LEU A 93 -7.40 6.64 -0.78
CA LEU A 93 -8.85 6.55 -1.02
C LEU A 93 -9.42 5.21 -0.54
N MET A 94 -8.73 4.10 -0.81
CA MET A 94 -9.12 2.77 -0.32
C MET A 94 -9.12 2.72 1.21
N VAL A 95 -8.08 3.22 1.86
CA VAL A 95 -7.99 3.31 3.33
C VAL A 95 -9.16 4.12 3.88
N TRP A 96 -9.46 5.27 3.26
CA TRP A 96 -10.62 6.09 3.63
C TRP A 96 -11.94 5.34 3.47
N HIS A 97 -12.16 4.66 2.34
CA HIS A 97 -13.37 3.87 2.11
C HIS A 97 -13.55 2.77 3.17
N VAL A 98 -12.51 2.02 3.49
CA VAL A 98 -12.55 0.96 4.51
C VAL A 98 -12.86 1.55 5.88
N GLN A 99 -12.17 2.62 6.29
CA GLN A 99 -12.42 3.26 7.59
C GLN A 99 -13.84 3.84 7.67
N ARG A 100 -14.32 4.48 6.60
CA ARG A 100 -15.70 4.99 6.52
C ARG A 100 -16.71 3.87 6.70
N ARG A 101 -16.53 2.74 6.00
CA ARG A 101 -17.41 1.56 6.12
C ARG A 101 -17.43 1.02 7.55
N GLN A 102 -16.26 0.89 8.18
CA GLN A 102 -16.16 0.39 9.55
C GLN A 102 -16.87 1.30 10.58
N ARG A 103 -16.73 2.62 10.43
CA ARG A 103 -17.41 3.59 11.30
C ARG A 103 -18.94 3.48 11.20
N LEU A 104 -19.46 3.37 9.97
CA LEU A 104 -20.90 3.22 9.74
C LEU A 104 -21.44 1.90 10.30
N LEU A 105 -20.72 0.79 10.10
CA LEU A 105 -21.12 -0.51 10.65
C LEU A 105 -21.12 -0.50 12.19
N ALA A 106 -20.10 0.10 12.81
CA ALA A 106 -20.05 0.22 14.27
C ALA A 106 -21.20 1.05 14.83
N GLU A 107 -21.64 2.09 14.12
CA GLU A 107 -22.79 2.90 14.51
C GLU A 107 -24.10 2.10 14.43
N VAL A 108 -24.31 1.35 13.35
CA VAL A 108 -25.48 0.47 13.19
C VAL A 108 -25.53 -0.59 14.30
N THR A 109 -24.42 -1.26 14.59
CA THR A 109 -24.35 -2.24 15.70
C THR A 109 -24.69 -1.58 17.04
N ARG A 110 -24.17 -0.38 17.31
CA ARG A 110 -24.45 0.33 18.56
C ARG A 110 -25.93 0.73 18.71
N LEU A 111 -26.62 0.99 17.60
CA LEU A 111 -28.06 1.30 17.62
C LEU A 111 -28.88 0.03 17.86
N ALA A 112 -28.53 -1.08 17.20
CA ALA A 112 -29.19 -2.37 17.39
C ALA A 112 -29.05 -2.89 18.83
N ASP A 113 -27.90 -2.68 19.49
CA ASP A 113 -27.69 -3.09 20.89
C ASP A 113 -28.48 -2.26 21.92
N ARG A 114 -29.12 -1.16 21.50
CA ARG A 114 -29.90 -0.27 22.38
C ARG A 114 -31.41 -0.49 22.31
N GLU A 115 -31.88 -1.24 21.32
CA GLU A 115 -33.30 -1.66 21.16
C GLU A 115 -33.54 -3.01 21.86
#